data_AF-A0A060N9L9-F1
#
_entry.id   AF-A0A060N9L9-F1
#
_cell.length_a   1.000
_cell.length_b   1.000
_cell.length_c   1.000
_cell.angle_alpha   90.00
_cell.angle_beta   90.00
_cell.angle_gamma   90.00
#
_symmetry.space_group_name_H-M   'P 1'
#
loop_
_entity.id
_entity.type
_entity.pdbx_description
1 polymer ?
#
loop_
_entity_poly.entity_id
_entity_poly.type
_entity_poly.pdbx_seq_one_letter_code
_entity_poly.pdbx_strand_id
1 'polypeptide(L)'
;MSTNKTKQNLRYKKTSERLNKKVRYDGLSKDEIKYIKSKERYEQIEKDLNNFWTTAPRKQNNSVDWESMSESELDYFDYIYKESKKLFKVLSKLENKIDVDKTLNIFLQLNCNSASY
;
A
#
# COMPACT_ATOMS: atom_id res chain seq x y z
N MET A 1 -40.26 -11.34 14.25
CA MET A 1 -39.20 -10.33 14.05
C MET A 1 -38.20 -10.77 12.96
N SER A 2 -38.54 -10.70 11.66
CA SER A 2 -37.66 -11.12 10.55
C SER A 2 -37.22 -9.97 9.61
N THR A 3 -37.71 -8.75 9.85
CA THR A 3 -37.61 -7.61 8.93
C THR A 3 -36.24 -6.88 8.93
N ASN A 4 -35.34 -7.19 9.86
CA ASN A 4 -34.00 -6.57 9.94
C ASN A 4 -32.88 -7.36 9.26
N LYS A 5 -33.04 -8.68 9.09
CA LYS A 5 -31.98 -9.56 8.57
C LYS A 5 -31.73 -9.33 7.08
N THR A 6 -32.78 -9.07 6.31
CA THR A 6 -32.71 -8.73 4.88
C THR A 6 -32.02 -7.39 4.63
N LYS A 7 -32.34 -6.34 5.41
CA LYS A 7 -31.68 -5.02 5.30
C LYS A 7 -30.21 -5.08 5.70
N GLN A 8 -29.85 -5.85 6.73
CA GLN A 8 -28.45 -6.10 7.11
C GLN A 8 -27.68 -6.84 6.00
N ASN A 9 -28.25 -7.90 5.43
CA ASN A 9 -27.62 -8.64 4.34
C ASN A 9 -27.42 -7.78 3.09
N LEU A 10 -28.36 -6.89 2.78
CA LEU A 10 -28.24 -5.94 1.67
C LEU A 10 -27.14 -4.90 1.90
N ARG A 11 -27.01 -4.40 3.14
CA ARG A 11 -25.90 -3.51 3.52
C ARG A 11 -24.57 -4.26 3.39
N TYR A 12 -24.47 -5.45 3.97
CA TYR A 12 -23.25 -6.27 3.90
C TYR A 12 -22.84 -6.59 2.46
N LYS A 13 -23.80 -6.96 1.60
CA LYS A 13 -23.58 -7.20 0.17
C LYS A 13 -23.06 -5.94 -0.55
N LYS A 14 -23.67 -4.78 -0.30
CA LYS A 14 -23.20 -3.51 -0.87
C LYS A 14 -21.80 -3.15 -0.37
N THR A 15 -21.46 -3.44 0.88
CA THR A 15 -20.12 -3.18 1.43
C THR A 15 -19.10 -4.16 0.87
N SER A 16 -19.44 -5.45 0.74
CA SER A 16 -18.54 -6.45 0.18
C SER A 16 -18.31 -6.26 -1.32
N GLU A 17 -19.33 -5.84 -2.07
CA GLU A 17 -19.19 -5.45 -3.48
C GLU A 17 -18.29 -4.21 -3.67
N ARG A 18 -18.25 -3.31 -2.67
CA ARG A 18 -17.30 -2.18 -2.66
C ARG A 18 -15.86 -2.64 -2.39
N LEU A 19 -15.67 -3.56 -1.45
CA LEU A 19 -14.35 -4.11 -1.10
C LEU A 19 -13.77 -5.01 -2.20
N ASN A 20 -14.63 -5.72 -2.93
CA ASN A 20 -14.23 -6.64 -4.00
C ASN A 20 -14.19 -5.99 -5.39
N LYS A 21 -14.22 -4.65 -5.50
CA LYS A 21 -14.03 -4.00 -6.79
C LYS A 21 -12.64 -4.34 -7.33
N LYS A 22 -12.63 -5.09 -8.44
CA LYS A 22 -11.41 -5.44 -9.16
C LYS A 22 -10.71 -4.15 -9.62
N VAL A 23 -9.44 -3.99 -9.23
CA VAL A 23 -8.61 -2.87 -9.66
C VAL A 23 -8.49 -2.89 -11.19
N ARG A 24 -8.79 -1.75 -11.81
CA ARG A 24 -8.75 -1.56 -13.26
C ARG A 24 -7.47 -0.86 -13.68
N TYR A 25 -6.95 -1.27 -14.82
CA TYR A 25 -5.73 -0.74 -15.43
C TYR A 25 -5.95 -0.41 -16.92
N ASP A 26 -7.21 -0.21 -17.31
CA ASP A 26 -7.58 -0.01 -18.70
C ASP A 26 -6.89 1.25 -19.26
N GLY A 27 -6.32 1.16 -20.46
CA GLY A 27 -5.61 2.29 -21.08
C GLY A 27 -4.21 2.57 -20.54
N LEU A 28 -3.70 1.77 -19.61
CA LEU A 28 -2.32 1.87 -19.11
C LEU A 28 -1.39 0.84 -19.78
N SER A 29 -0.18 1.28 -20.10
CA SER A 29 0.90 0.43 -20.60
C SER A 29 1.49 -0.45 -19.50
N LYS A 30 2.29 -1.45 -19.90
CA LYS A 30 2.93 -2.38 -18.96
C LYS A 30 3.85 -1.66 -17.96
N ASP A 31 4.57 -0.64 -18.39
CA ASP A 31 5.48 0.12 -17.53
C ASP A 31 4.72 0.99 -16.53
N GLU A 32 3.61 1.60 -16.95
CA GLU A 32 2.71 2.36 -16.09
C GLU A 32 2.03 1.49 -15.03
N ILE A 33 1.52 0.32 -15.41
CA ILE A 33 0.96 -0.67 -14.48
C ILE A 33 2.02 -1.13 -13.48
N LYS A 34 3.25 -1.38 -13.96
CA LYS A 34 4.37 -1.78 -13.12
C LYS A 34 4.74 -0.67 -12.13
N TYR A 35 4.70 0.59 -12.57
CA TYR A 35 4.93 1.74 -11.70
C TYR A 35 3.90 1.80 -10.58
N ILE A 36 2.60 1.76 -10.90
CA ILE A 36 1.51 1.81 -9.91
C ILE A 36 1.67 0.71 -8.86
N LYS A 37 1.85 -0.54 -9.29
CA LYS A 37 2.03 -1.67 -8.37
C LYS A 37 3.26 -1.54 -7.49
N SER A 38 4.36 -1.04 -8.07
CA SER A 38 5.60 -0.83 -7.32
C SER A 38 5.43 0.31 -6.31
N LYS A 39 4.65 1.34 -6.66
CA LYS A 39 4.37 2.49 -5.80
C LYS A 39 3.48 2.10 -4.63
N GLU A 40 2.38 1.39 -4.87
CA GLU A 40 1.51 0.88 -3.79
C GLU A 40 2.29 0.01 -2.80
N ARG A 41 3.15 -0.89 -3.31
CA ARG A 41 4.00 -1.73 -2.46
C ARG A 41 5.03 -0.92 -1.69
N TYR A 42 5.61 0.11 -2.31
CA TYR A 42 6.56 0.99 -1.65
C TYR A 42 5.89 1.78 -0.52
N GLU A 43 4.70 2.33 -0.74
CA GLU A 43 3.92 3.03 0.29
C GLU A 43 3.53 2.11 1.46
N GLN A 44 3.22 0.84 1.20
CA GLN A 44 3.00 -0.16 2.26
C GLN A 44 4.27 -0.37 3.10
N ILE A 45 5.41 -0.54 2.43
CA ILE A 45 6.70 -0.73 3.10
C ILE A 45 7.14 0.49 3.89
N GLU A 46 6.86 1.70 3.40
CA GLU A 46 7.11 2.93 4.18
C GLU A 46 6.25 2.97 5.44
N LYS A 47 4.98 2.55 5.36
CA LYS A 47 4.13 2.42 6.55
C LYS A 47 4.69 1.39 7.53
N ASP A 48 5.13 0.24 7.05
CA ASP A 48 5.72 -0.81 7.89
C ASP A 48 7.02 -0.35 8.55
N LEU A 49 7.89 0.37 7.82
CA LEU A 49 9.10 0.99 8.38
C LEU A 49 8.74 2.03 9.44
N ASN A 50 7.77 2.90 9.18
CA ASN A 50 7.33 3.89 10.15
C ASN A 50 6.76 3.23 11.41
N ASN A 51 5.98 2.16 11.26
CA ASN A 51 5.48 1.37 12.37
C ASN A 51 6.63 0.73 13.16
N PHE A 52 7.63 0.17 12.48
CA PHE A 52 8.82 -0.34 13.14
C PHE A 52 9.53 0.73 13.96
N TRP A 53 9.76 1.92 13.41
CA TRP A 53 10.45 3.00 14.14
C TRP A 53 9.66 3.56 15.33
N THR A 54 8.31 3.46 15.29
CA THR A 54 7.47 3.89 16.40
C THR A 54 7.39 2.85 17.51
N THR A 55 7.46 1.55 17.20
CA THR A 55 7.35 0.46 18.19
C THR A 55 8.69 -0.09 18.65
N ALA A 56 9.79 0.23 17.96
CA ALA A 56 11.12 -0.27 18.29
C ALA A 56 11.54 0.10 19.73
N PRO A 57 12.04 -0.86 20.53
CA PRO A 57 12.59 -0.58 21.85
C PRO A 57 13.71 0.45 21.77
N ARG A 58 13.81 1.30 22.80
CA ARG A 58 14.75 2.42 22.84
C ARG A 58 15.60 2.38 24.10
N LYS A 59 16.89 2.70 23.94
CA LYS A 59 17.82 2.93 25.05
C LYS A 59 17.51 4.28 25.71
N GLN A 60 18.11 4.54 26.87
CA GLN A 60 17.91 5.79 27.64
C GLN A 60 18.27 7.07 26.86
N ASN A 61 19.12 6.96 25.84
CA ASN A 61 19.53 8.05 24.94
C ASN A 61 18.58 8.23 23.74
N ASN A 62 17.40 7.58 23.73
CA ASN A 62 16.44 7.55 22.62
C ASN A 62 16.93 6.87 21.32
N SER A 63 18.10 6.23 21.31
CA SER A 63 18.52 5.38 20.18
C SER A 63 17.76 4.06 20.20
N VAL A 64 17.55 3.45 19.03
CA VAL A 64 16.96 2.11 18.94
C VAL A 64 17.85 1.09 19.64
N ASP A 65 17.23 0.25 20.46
CA ASP A 65 17.89 -0.81 21.21
C ASP A 65 17.89 -2.14 20.43
N TRP A 66 18.78 -2.22 19.45
CA TRP A 66 18.91 -3.40 18.59
C TRP A 66 19.27 -4.69 19.33
N GLU A 67 19.92 -4.60 20.49
CA GLU A 67 20.35 -5.77 21.27
C GLU A 67 19.18 -6.44 21.98
N SER A 68 18.12 -5.67 22.27
CA SER A 68 16.91 -6.16 22.94
C SER A 68 15.89 -6.81 22.00
N MET A 69 16.06 -6.62 20.69
CA MET A 69 15.16 -7.18 19.67
C MET A 69 15.43 -8.66 19.45
N SER A 70 14.36 -9.39 19.14
CA SER A 70 14.47 -10.78 18.69
C SER A 70 15.12 -10.88 17.30
N GLU A 71 15.75 -12.01 17.01
CA GLU A 71 16.35 -12.28 15.69
C GLU A 71 15.32 -12.15 14.56
N SER A 72 14.07 -12.59 14.79
CA SER A 72 12.98 -12.45 13.82
C SER A 72 12.60 -11.00 13.52
N GLU A 73 12.68 -10.10 14.50
CA GLU A 73 12.39 -8.67 14.29
C GLU A 73 13.51 -8.00 13.50
N LEU A 74 14.77 -8.39 13.77
CA LEU A 74 15.93 -7.92 13.03
C LEU A 74 15.90 -8.39 11.57
N ASP A 75 15.57 -9.67 11.33
CA ASP A 75 15.41 -10.23 9.98
C ASP A 75 14.29 -9.55 9.21
N TYR A 76 13.15 -9.29 9.87
CA TYR A 76 12.03 -8.57 9.26
C TYR A 76 12.44 -7.15 8.89
N PHE A 77 13.11 -6.42 9.78
CA PHE A 77 13.61 -5.07 9.48
C PHE A 77 14.57 -5.07 8.28
N ASP A 78 15.55 -5.97 8.26
CA ASP A 78 16.52 -6.05 7.16
C ASP A 78 15.83 -6.41 5.83
N TYR A 79 14.86 -7.33 5.85
CA TYR A 79 14.03 -7.67 4.70
C TYR A 79 13.31 -6.43 4.14
N ILE A 80 12.53 -5.72 4.99
CA ILE A 80 11.74 -4.56 4.57
C ILE A 80 12.66 -3.43 4.07
N TYR A 81 13.78 -3.20 4.75
CA TYR A 81 14.72 -2.14 4.40
C TYR A 81 15.45 -2.41 3.07
N LYS A 82 15.85 -3.67 2.82
CA LYS A 82 16.39 -4.08 1.52
C LYS A 82 15.34 -3.96 0.42
N GLU A 83 14.10 -4.31 0.71
CA GLU A 83 13.01 -4.25 -0.23
C GLU A 83 12.64 -2.80 -0.60
N SER A 84 12.58 -1.89 0.37
CA SER A 84 12.33 -0.47 0.14
C SER A 84 13.36 0.13 -0.83
N LYS A 85 14.65 -0.16 -0.63
CA LYS A 85 15.73 0.27 -1.53
C LYS A 85 15.60 -0.28 -2.94
N LYS A 86 15.18 -1.54 -3.08
CA LYS A 86 14.96 -2.15 -4.40
C LYS A 86 13.81 -1.48 -5.12
N LEU A 87 12.68 -1.28 -4.44
CA LEU A 87 11.50 -0.64 -5.02
C LEU A 87 11.76 0.82 -5.39
N PHE A 88 12.45 1.58 -4.54
CA PHE A 88 12.84 2.95 -4.85
C PHE A 88 13.66 3.05 -6.14
N LYS A 89 14.64 2.15 -6.34
CA LYS A 89 15.41 2.07 -7.59
C LYS A 89 14.55 1.71 -8.80
N VAL A 90 13.54 0.86 -8.63
CA VAL A 90 12.61 0.50 -9.72
C VAL A 90 11.72 1.68 -10.07
N LEU A 91 11.17 2.37 -9.06
CA LEU A 91 10.35 3.56 -9.24
C LEU A 91 11.13 4.64 -9.98
N SER A 92 12.30 5.04 -9.47
CA SER A 92 13.15 6.05 -10.11
C SER A 92 13.49 5.72 -11.58
N LYS A 93 13.69 4.44 -11.93
CA LYS A 93 13.91 4.02 -13.32
C LYS A 93 12.67 4.13 -14.19
N LEU A 94 11.49 3.89 -13.63
CA LEU A 94 10.22 3.96 -14.35
C LEU A 94 9.78 5.42 -14.53
N GLU A 95 10.00 6.27 -13.53
CA GLU A 95 9.68 7.71 -13.59
C GLU A 95 10.37 8.43 -14.75
N ASN A 96 11.56 7.97 -15.16
CA ASN A 96 12.25 8.49 -16.34
C ASN A 96 11.62 8.06 -17.69
N LYS A 97 10.67 7.12 -17.68
CA LYS A 97 10.09 6.50 -18.88
C LYS A 97 8.60 6.79 -19.07
N ILE A 98 7.91 7.21 -18.01
CA ILE A 98 6.47 7.43 -18.02
C ILE A 98 6.14 8.85 -17.54
N ASP A 99 4.99 9.35 -17.97
CA ASP A 99 4.38 10.55 -17.39
C ASP A 99 3.62 10.15 -16.12
N VAL A 100 4.30 10.27 -14.97
CA VAL A 100 3.82 9.85 -13.65
C VAL A 100 2.45 10.46 -13.32
N ASP A 101 2.30 11.76 -13.55
CA ASP A 101 1.09 12.49 -13.18
C ASP A 101 -0.10 12.02 -14.02
N LYS A 102 0.11 11.86 -15.33
CA LYS A 102 -0.92 11.33 -16.22
C LYS A 102 -1.30 9.90 -15.85
N THR A 103 -0.32 9.03 -15.62
CA THR A 103 -0.54 7.63 -15.24
C THR A 103 -1.36 7.51 -13.96
N LEU A 104 -1.00 8.28 -12.92
CA LEU A 104 -1.72 8.27 -11.63
C LEU A 104 -3.12 8.85 -11.78
N ASN A 105 -3.30 9.93 -12.54
CA ASN A 105 -4.61 10.51 -12.78
C ASN A 105 -5.55 9.53 -13.50
N ILE A 106 -5.08 8.83 -14.53
CA ILE A 106 -5.87 7.80 -15.23
C ILE A 106 -6.24 6.68 -14.24
N PHE A 107 -5.26 6.19 -13.47
CA PHE A 107 -5.51 5.13 -12.50
C PHE A 107 -6.54 5.53 -11.43
N LEU A 108 -6.42 6.74 -10.89
CA LEU A 108 -7.37 7.28 -9.91
C LEU A 108 -8.74 7.48 -10.54
N GLN A 109 -8.86 8.01 -11.75
CA GLN A 109 -10.17 8.16 -12.41
C GLN A 109 -10.87 6.80 -12.63
N LEU A 110 -10.12 5.75 -12.96
CA LEU A 110 -10.69 4.43 -13.19
C LEU A 110 -11.14 3.72 -11.91
N ASN A 111 -10.47 4.00 -10.79
CA ASN A 111 -10.65 3.26 -9.53
C ASN A 111 -11.32 4.08 -8.42
N CYS A 112 -11.22 5.39 -8.47
CA CYS A 112 -11.91 6.36 -7.62
C CYS A 112 -13.14 6.91 -8.34
N ASN A 113 -14.16 6.06 -8.53
CA ASN A 113 -15.52 6.59 -8.66
C ASN A 113 -15.93 7.10 -7.28
N SER A 114 -15.63 8.38 -6.98
CA SER A 114 -16.31 9.11 -5.93
C SER A 114 -17.81 8.90 -6.14
N ALA A 115 -18.50 8.42 -5.11
CA ALA A 115 -19.94 8.53 -5.09
C ALA A 115 -20.27 10.01 -5.32
N SER A 116 -20.87 10.34 -6.47
CA SER A 116 -21.68 11.53 -6.57
C SER A 116 -22.67 11.44 -5.41
N TYR A 117 -22.49 12.32 -4.42
CA TYR A 117 -23.42 12.47 -3.31
C TYR A 117 -24.78 12.91 -3.83
#